data_AF-A0A9X2SVZ6-F1
#
_entry.id   AF-A0A9X2SVZ6-F1
#
_cell.length_a   1.000
_cell.length_b   1.000
_cell.length_c   1.000
_cell.angle_alpha   90.00
_cell.angle_beta   90.00
_cell.angle_gamma   90.00
#
_symmetry.space_group_name_H-M   'P 1'
#
loop_
_entity.id
_entity.type
_entity.pdbx_description
1 polymer ?
#
loop_
_entity_poly.entity_id
_entity_poly.type
_entity_poly.pdbx_seq_one_letter_code
_entity_poly.pdbx_strand_id
1 'polypeptide(L)'
;MMENDDKLLTSFFAEHRQEIADNGFSRRVLRHLPGRSRHLAQIWTTFCFTLTLVLFVVLDGVQLILDTLRETFDTAIRSGASELDPKSLIIAGVVLLYFGYRKIASMA
;
A
#
# COMPACT_ATOMS: atom_id res chain seq x y z
N MET A 1 -52.81 -28.89 10.51
CA MET A 1 -53.30 -27.51 10.74
C MET A 1 -52.39 -26.47 10.11
N MET A 2 -51.05 -26.59 10.20
CA MET A 2 -50.07 -25.69 9.55
C MET A 2 -50.20 -25.59 8.01
N GLU A 3 -50.53 -26.68 7.31
CA GLU A 3 -50.54 -26.69 5.84
C GLU A 3 -51.58 -25.76 5.20
N ASN A 4 -52.63 -25.39 5.94
CA ASN A 4 -53.68 -24.52 5.41
C ASN A 4 -53.29 -23.04 5.50
N ASP A 5 -52.55 -22.66 6.55
CA ASP A 5 -52.05 -21.30 6.74
C ASP A 5 -50.96 -20.97 5.71
N ASP A 6 -50.11 -21.94 5.38
CA ASP A 6 -49.10 -21.80 4.32
C ASP A 6 -49.75 -21.60 2.94
N LYS A 7 -50.87 -22.29 2.68
CA LYS A 7 -51.66 -22.14 1.45
C LYS A 7 -52.38 -20.80 1.37
N LEU A 8 -52.89 -20.30 2.50
CA LEU A 8 -53.50 -18.97 2.61
C LEU A 8 -52.46 -17.87 2.43
N LEU A 9 -51.27 -18.01 3.04
CA LEU A 9 -50.20 -17.04 2.88
C LEU A 9 -49.70 -17.01 1.43
N THR A 10 -49.50 -18.17 0.80
CA THR A 10 -49.05 -18.22 -0.60
C THR A 10 -50.08 -17.68 -1.57
N SER A 11 -51.38 -17.94 -1.39
CA SER A 11 -52.42 -17.33 -2.24
C SER A 11 -52.54 -15.83 -2.01
N PHE A 12 -52.44 -15.36 -0.77
CA PHE A 12 -52.50 -13.93 -0.45
C PHE A 12 -51.30 -13.16 -1.01
N PHE A 13 -50.09 -13.73 -0.91
CA PHE A 13 -48.89 -13.15 -1.50
C PHE A 13 -48.84 -13.27 -3.01
N ALA A 14 -49.52 -14.25 -3.62
CA ALA A 14 -49.65 -14.36 -5.08
C ALA A 14 -50.65 -13.35 -5.64
N GLU A 15 -51.76 -13.11 -4.93
CA GLU A 15 -52.84 -12.21 -5.35
C GLU A 15 -52.47 -10.73 -5.12
N HIS A 16 -51.71 -10.42 -4.06
CA HIS A 16 -51.26 -9.06 -3.73
C HIS A 16 -49.76 -8.81 -3.96
N ARG A 17 -49.07 -9.64 -4.77
CA ARG A 17 -47.69 -9.38 -5.20
C ARG A 17 -47.66 -8.23 -6.19
N GLN A 18 -47.77 -7.01 -5.67
CA GLN A 18 -47.34 -5.85 -6.40
C GLN A 18 -45.81 -5.93 -6.45
N GLU A 19 -45.30 -6.55 -7.51
CA GLU A 19 -43.88 -6.47 -7.83
C GLU A 19 -43.56 -4.99 -7.98
N ILE A 20 -43.03 -4.40 -6.91
CA ILE A 20 -42.41 -3.09 -6.97
C ILE A 20 -41.23 -3.32 -7.89
N ALA A 21 -41.45 -3.07 -9.19
CA ALA A 21 -40.38 -3.02 -10.17
C ALA A 21 -39.33 -2.11 -9.54
N ASP A 22 -38.15 -2.66 -9.28
CA ASP A 22 -37.06 -1.88 -8.73
C ASP A 22 -36.66 -0.91 -9.84
N ASN A 23 -37.35 0.23 -9.89
CA ASN A 23 -37.34 1.26 -10.92
C ASN A 23 -36.01 2.04 -10.90
N GLY A 24 -34.92 1.33 -10.65
CA GLY A 24 -33.65 1.88 -10.21
C GLY A 24 -33.68 2.43 -8.79
N PHE A 25 -34.60 1.99 -7.91
CA PHE A 25 -34.60 2.44 -6.50
C PHE A 25 -33.33 1.96 -5.80
N SER A 26 -33.00 0.68 -5.86
CA SER A 26 -31.74 0.16 -5.31
C SER A 26 -30.54 0.86 -5.95
N ARG A 27 -30.60 1.13 -7.26
CA ARG A 27 -29.53 1.84 -7.99
C ARG A 27 -29.43 3.33 -7.65
N ARG A 28 -30.52 3.97 -7.22
CA ARG A 28 -30.57 5.34 -6.71
C ARG A 28 -30.15 5.40 -5.25
N VAL A 29 -30.51 4.42 -4.42
CA VAL A 29 -30.07 4.29 -3.02
C VAL A 29 -28.58 3.99 -2.95
N LEU A 30 -28.06 3.07 -3.77
CA LEU A 30 -26.63 2.76 -3.85
C LEU A 30 -25.80 3.95 -4.34
N ARG A 31 -26.37 4.82 -5.19
CA ARG A 31 -25.73 6.08 -5.61
C ARG A 31 -25.87 7.21 -4.58
N HIS A 32 -26.87 7.14 -3.70
CA HIS A 32 -27.03 8.05 -2.57
C HIS A 32 -26.20 7.64 -1.35
N LEU A 33 -25.57 6.45 -1.35
CA LEU A 33 -24.51 6.13 -0.39
C LEU A 33 -23.32 7.04 -0.70
N PRO A 34 -23.09 8.05 0.13
CA PRO A 34 -22.29 9.18 -0.27
C PRO A 34 -20.84 8.74 -0.39
N GLY A 35 -20.22 9.07 -1.53
CA GLY A 35 -18.77 9.06 -1.73
C GLY A 35 -17.98 9.90 -0.71
N ARG A 36 -18.64 10.48 0.30
CA ARG A 36 -18.07 11.05 1.53
C ARG A 36 -17.20 10.05 2.30
N SER A 37 -17.44 8.74 2.15
CA SER A 37 -16.55 7.69 2.63
C SER A 37 -15.13 7.80 2.04
N ARG A 38 -14.96 8.26 0.79
CA ARG A 38 -13.62 8.38 0.19
C ARG A 38 -12.78 9.47 0.83
N HIS A 39 -13.38 10.61 1.16
CA HIS A 39 -12.66 11.69 1.85
C HIS A 39 -12.35 11.31 3.30
N LEU A 40 -13.28 10.69 4.01
CA LEU A 40 -13.00 10.17 5.35
C LEU A 40 -11.94 9.06 5.31
N ALA A 41 -11.99 8.17 4.33
CA ALA A 41 -10.98 7.13 4.14
C ALA A 41 -9.62 7.76 3.83
N GLN A 42 -9.53 8.77 2.96
CA GLN A 42 -8.29 9.49 2.68
C GLN A 42 -7.74 10.22 3.91
N ILE A 43 -8.59 10.89 4.67
CA ILE A 43 -8.19 11.56 5.91
C ILE A 43 -7.68 10.51 6.91
N TRP A 44 -8.40 9.39 7.04
CA TRP A 44 -8.03 8.30 7.92
C TRP A 44 -6.71 7.63 7.52
N THR A 45 -6.49 7.38 6.23
CA THR A 45 -5.22 6.81 5.73
C THR A 45 -4.09 7.79 5.91
N THR A 46 -4.32 9.09 5.68
CA THR A 46 -3.30 10.12 5.88
C THR A 46 -2.94 10.22 7.35
N PHE A 47 -3.95 10.26 8.23
CA PHE A 47 -3.76 10.27 9.68
C PHE A 47 -2.99 9.03 10.16
N CYS A 48 -3.40 7.84 9.72
CA CYS A 48 -2.73 6.59 10.03
C CYS A 48 -1.27 6.60 9.55
N PHE A 49 -1.02 7.01 8.31
CA PHE A 49 0.33 7.12 7.75
C PHE A 49 1.20 8.10 8.56
N THR A 50 0.67 9.28 8.90
CA THR A 50 1.39 10.25 9.73
C THR A 50 1.70 9.70 11.12
N LEU A 51 0.75 8.99 11.74
CA LEU A 51 0.95 8.36 13.04
C LEU A 51 2.03 7.28 12.98
N THR A 52 2.02 6.42 11.96
CA THR A 52 3.06 5.42 11.73
C THR A 52 4.43 6.08 11.55
N LEU A 53 4.52 7.15 10.76
CA LEU A 53 5.77 7.85 10.52
C LEU A 53 6.31 8.50 11.81
N VAL A 54 5.45 9.14 12.60
CA VAL A 54 5.84 9.73 13.89
C VAL A 54 6.29 8.65 14.86
N LEU A 55 5.52 7.56 15.02
CA LEU A 55 5.90 6.44 15.87
C LEU A 55 7.22 5.81 15.41
N PHE A 56 7.42 5.65 14.10
CA PHE A 56 8.66 5.13 13.53
C PHE A 56 9.88 5.99 13.88
N VAL A 57 9.73 7.31 13.88
CA VAL A 57 10.81 8.24 14.26
C VAL A 57 11.03 8.23 15.78
N VAL A 58 9.97 8.23 16.58
CA VAL A 58 10.06 8.22 18.06
C VAL A 58 10.66 6.92 18.59
N LEU A 59 10.42 5.80 17.90
CA LEU A 59 10.97 4.48 18.25
C LEU A 59 12.38 4.25 17.67
N ASP A 60 13.08 5.31 17.24
CA ASP A 60 14.41 5.24 16.63
C ASP A 60 14.50 4.27 15.43
N GLY A 61 13.38 4.02 14.74
CA GLY A 61 13.32 3.09 13.61
C GLY A 61 14.27 3.48 12.47
N VAL A 62 14.52 4.79 12.30
CA VAL A 62 15.52 5.29 11.34
C VAL A 62 16.93 4.84 11.73
N GLN A 63 17.28 4.91 13.02
CA GLN A 63 18.58 4.47 13.50
C GLN A 63 18.73 2.96 13.31
N LEU A 64 17.70 2.18 13.66
CA LEU A 64 17.69 0.73 13.48
C LEU A 64 17.92 0.30 12.01
N ILE A 65 17.24 0.97 11.06
CA ILE A 65 17.43 0.70 9.64
C ILE A 65 18.83 1.11 9.20
N LEU A 66 19.31 2.29 9.61
CA LEU A 66 20.64 2.77 9.24
C LEU A 66 21.76 1.89 9.79
N ASP A 67 21.62 1.40 11.02
CA ASP A 67 22.61 0.54 11.65
C ASP A 67 22.60 -0.85 11.02
N THR A 68 21.42 -1.44 10.79
CA THR A 68 21.31 -2.71 10.04
C THR A 68 21.88 -2.58 8.63
N LEU A 69 21.61 -1.45 7.96
CA LEU A 69 22.13 -1.17 6.63
C LEU A 69 23.66 -1.02 6.67
N ARG A 70 24.19 -0.25 7.62
CA ARG A 70 25.64 -0.08 7.80
C ARG A 70 26.32 -1.40 8.09
N GLU A 71 25.79 -2.23 8.98
CA GLU A 71 26.35 -3.55 9.29
C GLU A 71 26.35 -4.47 8.06
N THR A 72 25.24 -4.47 7.31
CA THR A 72 25.14 -5.24 6.05
C THR A 72 26.12 -4.72 5.01
N PHE A 73 26.29 -3.40 4.92
CA PHE A 73 27.19 -2.76 3.97
C PHE A 73 28.66 -2.99 4.34
N ASP A 74 29.03 -2.87 5.62
CA ASP A 74 30.35 -3.19 6.12
C ASP A 74 30.67 -4.67 5.92
N THR A 75 29.69 -5.55 6.10
CA THR A 75 29.84 -6.99 5.82
C THR A 75 30.04 -7.23 4.33
N ALA A 76 29.27 -6.58 3.46
CA ALA A 76 29.40 -6.68 2.01
C ALA A 76 30.72 -6.08 1.48
N ILE A 77 31.18 -4.97 2.07
CA ILE A 77 32.47 -4.36 1.76
C ILE A 77 33.59 -5.26 2.25
N ARG A 78 33.52 -5.80 3.47
CA ARG A 78 34.56 -6.68 4.01
C ARG A 78 34.65 -7.99 3.22
N SER A 79 33.51 -8.60 2.86
CA SER A 79 33.50 -9.80 2.03
C SER A 79 34.02 -9.51 0.62
N GLY A 80 33.54 -8.44 -0.02
CA GLY A 80 34.02 -7.98 -1.33
C GLY A 80 35.50 -7.57 -1.32
N ALA A 81 35.98 -6.91 -0.27
CA ALA A 81 37.37 -6.47 -0.12
C ALA A 81 38.32 -7.61 0.31
N SER A 82 37.81 -8.68 0.94
CA SER A 82 38.60 -9.88 1.19
C SER A 82 38.80 -10.73 -0.06
N GLU A 83 37.92 -10.60 -1.06
CA GLU A 83 38.03 -11.27 -2.36
C GLU A 83 38.79 -10.40 -3.39
N LEU A 84 38.74 -9.07 -3.27
CA LEU A 84 39.38 -8.13 -4.19
C LEU A 84 40.67 -7.56 -3.59
N ASP A 85 41.82 -7.93 -4.19
CA ASP A 85 43.14 -7.38 -3.86
C ASP A 85 43.09 -5.83 -3.80
N PRO A 86 43.67 -5.16 -2.78
CA PRO A 86 43.58 -3.72 -2.58
C PRO A 86 43.98 -2.87 -3.80
N LYS A 87 44.82 -3.39 -4.70
CA LYS A 87 45.13 -2.73 -5.98
C LYS A 87 43.95 -2.72 -6.95
N SER A 88 43.18 -3.81 -7.04
CA SER A 88 42.00 -3.92 -7.90
C SER A 88 40.87 -3.00 -7.44
N LEU A 89 40.69 -2.86 -6.12
CA LEU A 89 39.70 -1.96 -5.53
C LEU A 89 39.98 -0.48 -5.89
N ILE A 90 41.25 -0.07 -5.79
CA ILE A 90 41.67 1.30 -6.15
C ILE A 90 41.41 1.55 -7.64
N ILE A 91 41.72 0.59 -8.51
CA ILE A 91 41.47 0.69 -9.95
C ILE A 91 39.96 0.81 -10.23
N ALA A 92 39.13 -0.04 -9.63
CA ALA A 92 37.68 0.01 -9.79
C ALA A 92 37.09 1.36 -9.32
N GLY A 93 37.56 1.87 -8.18
CA GLY A 93 37.15 3.18 -7.66
C GLY A 93 37.51 4.34 -8.60
N VAL A 94 38.74 4.35 -9.14
CA VAL A 94 39.18 5.36 -10.13
C VAL A 94 38.36 5.29 -11.42
N VAL A 95 38.07 4.08 -11.92
CA VAL A 95 37.25 3.88 -13.11
C VAL A 95 35.82 4.39 -12.89
N LEU A 96 35.21 4.09 -11.75
CA LEU A 96 33.87 4.58 -11.41
C LEU A 96 33.84 6.11 -11.26
N LEU A 97 34.86 6.72 -10.66
CA LEU A 97 34.99 8.18 -10.58
C LEU A 97 35.11 8.82 -11.96
N TYR A 98 35.94 8.25 -12.84
CA TYR A 98 36.08 8.73 -14.22
C TYR A 98 34.76 8.60 -14.99
N PHE A 99 34.05 7.48 -14.84
CA PHE A 99 32.76 7.26 -15.50
C PHE A 99 31.68 8.20 -14.97
N GLY A 100 31.65 8.42 -13.65
CA GLY A 100 30.75 9.38 -13.00
C GLY A 100 31.01 10.81 -13.47
N TYR A 101 32.28 11.24 -13.46
CA TYR A 101 32.69 12.55 -13.97
C TYR A 101 32.32 12.72 -15.44
N ARG A 102 32.63 11.72 -16.28
CA ARG A 102 32.26 11.74 -17.71
C ARG A 102 30.74 11.81 -17.90
N LYS A 103 29.96 11.06 -17.11
CA LYS A 103 28.50 11.07 -17.19
C LYS A 103 27.93 12.44 -16.82
N ILE A 104 28.46 13.06 -15.75
CA ILE A 104 28.06 14.40 -15.31
C ILE A 104 28.46 15.45 -16.36
N ALA A 105 29.69 15.39 -16.87
CA ALA A 105 30.18 16.28 -17.92
C ALA A 105 29.49 16.11 -19.28
N SER A 106 28.89 14.94 -19.54
CA SER A 106 28.08 14.66 -20.74
C SER A 106 26.62 15.07 -20.60
N MET A 107 26.14 15.32 -19.37
CA MET A 107 24.78 15.81 -19.11
C MET A 107 24.74 17.34 -18.90
N ALA A 108 25.91 17.98 -18.78
CA ALA A 108 26.08 19.42 -18.85
C ALA A 108 26.27 19.87 -20.31
#